data_AF-A0A1G0XCJ3-F1
#
_entry.id   AF-A0A1G0XCJ3-F1
#
_cell.length_a   1.000
_cell.length_b   1.000
_cell.length_c   1.000
_cell.angle_alpha   90.00
_cell.angle_beta   90.00
_cell.angle_gamma   90.00
#
_symmetry.space_group_name_H-M   'P 1'
#
loop_
_entity.id
_entity.type
_entity.pdbx_description
1 polymer ?
#
loop_
_entity_poly.entity_id
_entity_poly.type
_entity_poly.pdbx_seq_one_letter_code
_entity_poly.pdbx_strand_id
1 'polypeptide(L)'
;MDSDGSEMTIRDATVFTLEKSLDELKKINADFKKASGLFEEAKDSEALSLIASEIVPQIRNLFEFCHTILSIFGDVLDQPLREQLQNKYLSLEELMNGLIDETSKGNLTEVGDIMRFDFADLLNDISMIFPKVADCFRKSEKKELDNY
;
A
#
# COMPACT_ATOMS: atom_id res chain seq x y z
N MET A 1 13.53 26.61 -25.67
CA MET A 1 12.36 25.75 -25.86
C MET A 1 12.88 24.32 -25.84
N ASP A 2 12.65 23.47 -24.85
CA ASP A 2 11.77 23.53 -23.69
C ASP A 2 12.38 22.62 -22.61
N SER A 3 12.50 23.12 -21.40
CA SER A 3 12.46 22.28 -20.20
C SER A 3 11.59 23.06 -19.21
N ASP A 4 10.29 23.01 -19.46
CA ASP A 4 9.32 23.50 -18.48
C ASP A 4 9.37 22.49 -17.33
N GLY A 5 10.31 22.72 -16.42
CA GLY A 5 10.37 22.05 -15.12
C GLY A 5 9.20 22.58 -14.33
N SER A 6 7.99 22.11 -14.65
CA SER A 6 6.81 22.42 -13.87
C SER A 6 7.04 21.85 -12.48
N GLU A 7 7.37 22.73 -11.52
CA GLU A 7 7.38 22.37 -10.11
C GLU A 7 6.02 21.72 -9.81
N MET A 8 6.05 20.47 -9.37
CA MET A 8 4.83 19.71 -9.12
C MET A 8 4.32 20.10 -7.74
N THR A 9 3.09 20.60 -7.66
CA THR A 9 2.49 20.97 -6.38
C THR A 9 2.31 19.74 -5.49
N ILE A 10 2.14 19.94 -4.19
CA ILE A 10 1.77 18.85 -3.26
C ILE A 10 0.52 18.12 -3.76
N ARG A 11 -0.47 18.84 -4.29
CA ARG A 11 -1.69 18.27 -4.88
C ARG A 11 -1.35 17.35 -6.05
N ASP A 12 -0.59 17.84 -7.02
CA ASP A 12 -0.26 17.08 -8.23
C ASP A 12 0.61 15.86 -7.92
N ALA A 13 1.59 16.01 -7.02
CA ALA A 13 2.46 14.93 -6.59
C ALA A 13 1.70 13.84 -5.85
N THR A 14 0.78 14.23 -4.96
CA THR A 14 -0.03 13.27 -4.20
C THR A 14 -1.01 12.54 -5.10
N VAL A 15 -1.70 13.25 -5.99
CA VAL A 15 -2.62 12.65 -6.98
C VAL A 15 -1.86 11.68 -7.89
N PHE A 16 -0.73 12.10 -8.45
CA PHE A 16 0.10 11.24 -9.29
C PHE A 16 0.55 9.98 -8.54
N THR A 17 1.00 10.13 -7.30
CA THR A 17 1.43 9.00 -6.47
C THR A 17 0.28 8.04 -6.18
N LEU A 18 -0.91 8.52 -5.83
CA LEU A 18 -2.11 7.70 -5.60
C LEU A 18 -2.48 6.88 -6.84
N GLU A 19 -2.43 7.49 -8.02
CA GLU A 19 -2.77 6.81 -9.28
C GLU A 19 -1.71 5.79 -9.68
N LYS A 20 -0.42 6.12 -9.52
CA LYS A 20 0.69 5.21 -9.81
C LYS A 20 0.79 4.06 -8.83
N SER A 21 0.34 4.27 -7.59
CA SER A 21 0.30 3.22 -6.57
C SER A 21 -0.54 2.02 -7.01
N LEU A 22 -1.52 2.18 -7.91
CA LEU A 22 -2.32 1.06 -8.40
C LEU A 22 -1.48 -0.01 -9.13
N ASP A 23 -0.46 0.40 -9.88
CA ASP A 23 0.42 -0.55 -10.57
C ASP A 23 1.39 -1.21 -9.59
N GLU A 24 1.85 -0.48 -8.57
CA GLU A 24 2.64 -1.03 -7.47
C GLU A 24 1.83 -2.05 -6.65
N LEU A 25 0.57 -1.77 -6.33
CA LEU A 25 -0.32 -2.72 -5.63
C LEU A 25 -0.49 -4.04 -6.41
N LYS A 26 -0.60 -3.96 -7.74
CA LYS A 26 -0.63 -5.17 -8.59
C LYS A 26 0.68 -5.94 -8.54
N LYS A 27 1.82 -5.24 -8.50
CA LYS A 27 3.14 -5.85 -8.38
C LYS A 27 3.29 -6.58 -7.05
N ILE A 28 2.91 -5.95 -5.94
CA ILE A 28 2.91 -6.59 -4.61
C ILE A 28 2.06 -7.87 -4.64
N ASN A 29 0.86 -7.81 -5.23
CA ASN A 29 -0.01 -8.99 -5.38
C ASN A 29 0.61 -10.12 -6.22
N ALA A 30 1.39 -9.77 -7.24
CA ALA A 30 2.12 -10.77 -8.02
C ALA A 30 3.25 -11.40 -7.21
N ASP A 31 3.98 -10.60 -6.44
CA ASP A 31 5.07 -11.06 -5.58
C ASP A 31 4.54 -11.96 -4.44
N PHE A 32 3.38 -11.67 -3.85
CA PHE A 32 2.71 -12.55 -2.88
C PHE A 32 2.38 -13.92 -3.47
N LYS A 33 1.76 -13.96 -4.67
CA LYS A 33 1.45 -15.21 -5.35
C LYS A 33 2.70 -16.02 -5.66
N LYS A 34 3.78 -15.34 -6.04
CA LYS A 34 5.08 -15.98 -6.29
C LYS A 34 5.67 -16.55 -5.00
N ALA A 35 5.66 -15.82 -3.88
CA ALA A 35 6.14 -16.30 -2.60
C ALA A 35 5.34 -17.53 -2.12
N SER A 36 4.01 -17.47 -2.22
CA SER A 36 3.13 -18.60 -1.90
C SER A 36 3.42 -19.84 -2.76
N GLY A 37 3.58 -19.68 -4.08
CA GLY A 37 3.96 -20.80 -4.96
C GLY A 37 5.33 -21.41 -4.63
N LEU A 38 6.29 -20.60 -4.16
CA LEU A 38 7.58 -21.11 -3.71
C LEU A 38 7.45 -21.97 -2.43
N PHE A 39 6.55 -21.60 -1.50
CA PHE A 39 6.26 -22.46 -0.33
C PHE A 39 5.58 -23.78 -0.76
N GLU A 40 4.63 -23.75 -1.70
CA GLU A 40 3.99 -24.97 -2.24
C GLU A 40 5.01 -25.91 -2.90
N GLU A 41 6.06 -25.37 -3.53
CA GLU A 41 7.17 -26.13 -4.14
C GLU A 41 8.27 -26.55 -3.15
N ALA A 42 8.08 -26.31 -1.84
CA ALA A 42 9.08 -26.53 -0.78
C ALA A 42 10.41 -25.77 -1.02
N LYS A 43 10.34 -24.58 -1.61
CA LYS A 43 11.46 -23.65 -1.84
C LYS A 43 11.48 -22.51 -0.81
N ASP A 44 11.40 -22.88 0.46
CA ASP A 44 11.22 -21.94 1.58
C ASP A 44 12.28 -20.84 1.61
N SER A 45 13.55 -21.17 1.34
CA SER A 45 14.63 -20.17 1.34
C SER A 45 14.47 -19.12 0.23
N GLU A 46 13.95 -19.50 -0.94
CA GLU A 46 13.71 -18.56 -2.04
C GLU A 46 12.48 -17.70 -1.72
N ALA A 47 11.44 -18.30 -1.14
CA ALA A 47 10.25 -17.59 -0.69
C ALA A 47 10.61 -16.53 0.36
N LEU A 48 11.32 -16.92 1.43
CA LEU A 48 11.75 -16.02 2.50
C LEU A 48 12.66 -14.90 1.98
N SER A 49 13.55 -15.21 1.02
CA SER A 49 14.39 -14.20 0.39
C SER A 49 13.55 -13.17 -0.39
N LEU A 50 12.58 -13.61 -1.18
CA LEU A 50 11.66 -12.73 -1.92
C LEU A 50 10.85 -11.85 -0.97
N ILE A 51 10.36 -12.44 0.13
CA ILE A 51 9.61 -11.72 1.16
C ILE A 51 10.47 -10.59 1.74
N ALA A 52 11.70 -10.91 2.15
CA ALA A 52 12.59 -9.96 2.80
C ALA A 52 13.07 -8.84 1.84
N SER A 53 13.38 -9.17 0.59
CA SER A 53 14.01 -8.22 -0.34
C SER A 53 13.02 -7.37 -1.14
N GLU A 54 11.83 -7.90 -1.45
CA GLU A 54 10.86 -7.21 -2.32
C GLU A 54 9.60 -6.84 -1.55
N ILE A 55 8.96 -7.83 -0.91
CA ILE A 55 7.61 -7.66 -0.38
C ILE A 55 7.58 -6.76 0.86
N VAL A 56 8.45 -7.02 1.85
CA VAL A 56 8.53 -6.21 3.08
C VAL A 56 8.79 -4.74 2.79
N PRO A 57 9.75 -4.35 1.94
CA PRO A 57 9.94 -2.95 1.54
C PRO A 57 8.70 -2.33 0.90
N GLN A 58 8.02 -3.06 -0.01
CA GLN A 58 6.83 -2.55 -0.69
C GLN A 58 5.66 -2.32 0.29
N ILE A 59 5.40 -3.26 1.21
CA ILE A 59 4.37 -3.12 2.25
C ILE A 59 4.70 -1.94 3.18
N ARG A 60 5.97 -1.79 3.57
CA ARG A 60 6.40 -0.66 4.42
C ARG A 60 6.12 0.68 3.73
N ASN A 61 6.48 0.80 2.45
CA ASN A 61 6.20 2.01 1.68
C ASN A 61 4.70 2.31 1.61
N LEU A 62 3.86 1.28 1.41
CA LEU A 62 2.41 1.43 1.42
C LEU A 62 1.90 1.90 2.79
N PHE A 63 2.42 1.31 3.87
CA PHE A 63 2.05 1.67 5.24
C PHE A 63 2.41 3.12 5.55
N GLU A 64 3.64 3.55 5.26
CA GLU A 64 4.12 4.93 5.44
C GLU A 64 3.31 5.92 4.60
N PHE A 65 2.94 5.53 3.38
CA PHE A 65 2.12 6.35 2.50
C PHE A 65 0.70 6.53 3.06
N CYS A 66 0.02 5.45 3.45
CA CYS A 66 -1.30 5.52 4.10
C CYS A 66 -1.25 6.34 5.40
N HIS A 67 -0.20 6.16 6.22
CA HIS A 67 0.02 6.93 7.43
C HIS A 67 0.15 8.43 7.14
N THR A 68 0.91 8.79 6.09
CA THR A 68 1.11 10.17 5.65
C THR A 68 -0.21 10.80 5.23
N ILE A 69 -1.01 10.11 4.41
CA ILE A 69 -2.33 10.59 3.99
C ILE A 69 -3.24 10.81 5.21
N LEU A 70 -3.31 9.86 6.14
CA LEU A 70 -4.19 9.95 7.30
C LEU A 70 -3.76 11.01 8.33
N SER A 71 -2.44 11.15 8.55
CA SER A 71 -1.90 11.99 9.63
C SER A 71 -1.64 13.43 9.20
N ILE A 72 -1.17 13.63 7.96
CA ILE A 72 -0.82 14.96 7.45
C ILE A 72 -1.97 15.55 6.64
N PHE A 73 -2.64 14.73 5.84
CA PHE A 73 -3.68 15.18 4.91
C PHE A 73 -5.08 14.68 5.28
N GLY A 74 -5.27 14.20 6.51
CA GLY A 74 -6.54 13.59 6.93
C GLY A 74 -7.73 14.56 6.87
N ASP A 75 -7.49 15.86 6.89
CA ASP A 75 -8.51 16.91 6.76
C ASP A 75 -8.84 17.29 5.30
N VAL A 76 -8.10 16.77 4.32
CA VAL A 76 -8.43 16.82 2.90
C VAL A 76 -9.52 15.81 2.55
N LEU A 77 -9.63 14.73 3.33
CA LEU A 77 -10.56 13.65 3.11
C LEU A 77 -11.92 13.97 3.72
N ASP A 78 -12.99 13.54 3.05
CA ASP A 78 -14.29 13.48 3.73
C ASP A 78 -14.28 12.41 4.84
N GLN A 79 -15.14 12.60 5.84
CA GLN A 79 -15.16 11.74 7.03
C GLN A 79 -15.38 10.25 6.69
N PRO A 80 -16.35 9.88 5.83
CA PRO A 80 -16.56 8.47 5.47
C PRO A 80 -15.35 7.83 4.76
N LEU A 81 -14.65 8.56 3.90
CA LEU A 81 -13.48 8.04 3.20
C LEU A 81 -12.28 7.95 4.13
N ARG A 82 -12.11 8.92 5.03
CA ARG A 82 -11.07 8.89 6.07
C ARG A 82 -11.22 7.66 6.95
N GLU A 83 -12.43 7.36 7.42
CA GLU A 83 -12.70 6.17 8.24
C GLU A 83 -12.43 4.87 7.46
N GLN A 84 -12.82 4.80 6.18
CA GLN A 84 -12.50 3.65 5.33
C GLN A 84 -10.99 3.43 5.21
N LEU A 85 -10.23 4.48 4.90
CA LEU A 85 -8.77 4.38 4.78
C LEU A 85 -8.12 4.01 6.12
N GLN A 86 -8.61 4.58 7.23
CA GLN A 86 -8.12 4.27 8.57
C GLN A 86 -8.37 2.80 8.93
N ASN A 87 -9.54 2.26 8.62
CA ASN A 87 -9.84 0.85 8.84
C ASN A 87 -8.90 -0.05 8.02
N LYS A 88 -8.64 0.28 6.75
CA LYS A 88 -7.69 -0.49 5.92
C LYS A 88 -6.25 -0.38 6.41
N TYR A 89 -5.86 0.78 6.92
CA TYR A 89 -4.54 0.97 7.54
C TYR A 89 -4.38 0.10 8.80
N LEU A 90 -5.41 0.02 9.66
CA LEU A 90 -5.40 -0.86 10.82
C LEU A 90 -5.35 -2.34 10.41
N SER A 91 -6.15 -2.75 9.42
CA SER A 91 -6.07 -4.11 8.88
C SER A 91 -4.68 -4.43 8.29
N LEU A 92 -4.01 -3.45 7.68
CA LEU A 92 -2.63 -3.62 7.20
C LEU A 92 -1.67 -3.90 8.35
N GLU A 93 -1.80 -3.15 9.45
CA GLU A 93 -1.02 -3.35 10.67
C GLU A 93 -1.26 -4.74 11.29
N GLU A 94 -2.54 -5.15 11.38
CA GLU A 94 -2.94 -6.46 11.89
C GLU A 94 -2.34 -7.60 11.06
N LEU A 95 -2.42 -7.51 9.72
CA LEU A 95 -1.84 -8.53 8.83
C LEU A 95 -0.31 -8.56 8.89
N MET A 96 0.36 -7.41 9.01
CA MET A 96 1.82 -7.38 9.22
C MET A 96 2.21 -8.08 10.53
N ASN A 97 1.46 -7.84 11.61
CA ASN A 97 1.69 -8.51 12.89
C ASN A 97 1.41 -10.02 12.80
N GLY A 98 0.35 -10.43 12.11
CA GLY A 98 0.04 -11.84 11.84
C GLY A 98 1.16 -12.53 11.06
N LEU A 99 1.66 -11.89 10.00
CA LEU A 99 2.79 -12.41 9.22
C LEU A 99 4.05 -12.60 10.07
N ILE A 100 4.37 -11.63 10.94
CA ILE A 100 5.52 -11.72 11.85
C ILE A 100 5.34 -12.88 12.83
N ASP A 101 4.16 -13.01 13.44
CA ASP A 101 3.86 -14.04 14.43
C ASP A 101 3.97 -15.44 13.81
N GLU A 102 3.32 -15.68 12.67
CA GLU A 102 3.36 -16.97 11.98
C GLU A 102 4.74 -17.31 11.43
N THR A 103 5.49 -16.30 10.95
CA THR A 103 6.90 -16.49 10.58
C THR A 103 7.75 -16.91 11.79
N SER A 104 7.52 -16.29 12.96
CA SER A 104 8.28 -16.61 14.18
C SER A 104 8.00 -18.02 14.71
N LYS A 105 6.79 -18.54 14.46
CA LYS A 105 6.37 -19.91 14.77
C LYS A 105 6.88 -20.94 13.74
N GLY A 106 7.39 -20.48 12.59
CA GLY A 106 7.77 -21.33 11.47
C GLY A 106 6.58 -21.91 10.70
N ASN A 107 5.39 -21.30 10.80
CA ASN A 107 4.19 -21.75 10.12
C ASN A 107 4.13 -21.21 8.68
N LEU A 108 5.01 -21.72 7.82
CA LEU A 108 5.20 -21.19 6.46
C LEU A 108 3.97 -21.34 5.55
N THR A 109 3.13 -22.35 5.80
CA THR A 109 1.84 -22.49 5.11
C THR A 109 0.93 -21.30 5.40
N GLU A 110 0.77 -20.94 6.67
CA GLU A 110 -0.04 -19.80 7.08
C GLU A 110 0.54 -18.47 6.57
N VAL A 111 1.87 -18.32 6.58
CA VAL A 111 2.53 -17.16 5.96
C VAL A 111 2.17 -17.06 4.48
N GLY A 112 2.18 -18.18 3.75
CA GLY A 112 1.74 -18.23 2.35
C GLY A 112 0.28 -17.84 2.16
N ASP A 113 -0.61 -18.31 3.03
CA ASP A 113 -2.05 -18.04 2.97
C ASP A 113 -2.38 -16.57 3.29
N ILE A 114 -1.81 -16.02 4.36
CA ILE A 114 -1.92 -14.58 4.71
C ILE A 114 -1.49 -13.71 3.54
N MET A 115 -0.36 -14.05 2.89
CA MET A 115 0.12 -13.30 1.73
C MET A 115 -0.81 -13.41 0.53
N ARG A 116 -1.25 -14.63 0.20
CA ARG A 116 -1.99 -14.91 -1.03
C ARG A 116 -3.43 -14.45 -0.98
N PHE A 117 -4.06 -14.53 0.19
CA PHE A 117 -5.48 -14.27 0.37
C PHE A 117 -5.69 -12.95 1.11
N ASP A 118 -5.28 -12.87 2.37
CA ASP A 118 -5.65 -11.75 3.24
C ASP A 118 -5.04 -10.42 2.79
N PHE A 119 -3.73 -10.41 2.52
CA PHE A 119 -3.08 -9.23 1.97
C PHE A 119 -3.62 -8.91 0.58
N ALA A 120 -3.84 -9.91 -0.27
CA ALA A 120 -4.32 -9.67 -1.63
C ALA A 120 -5.69 -9.00 -1.66
N ASP A 121 -6.62 -9.44 -0.80
CA ASP A 121 -7.94 -8.83 -0.63
C ASP A 121 -7.82 -7.42 -0.06
N LEU A 122 -6.97 -7.21 0.95
CA LEU A 122 -6.71 -5.89 1.49
C LEU A 122 -6.14 -4.92 0.44
N LEU A 123 -5.17 -5.36 -0.38
CA LEU A 123 -4.61 -4.53 -1.43
C LEU A 123 -5.64 -4.19 -2.51
N ASN A 124 -6.53 -5.12 -2.85
CA ASN A 124 -7.64 -4.86 -3.76
C ASN A 124 -8.58 -3.79 -3.17
N ASP A 125 -8.92 -3.87 -1.89
CA ASP A 125 -9.73 -2.86 -1.21
C ASP A 125 -9.06 -1.48 -1.20
N ILE A 126 -7.78 -1.41 -0.86
CA ILE A 126 -6.99 -0.17 -0.89
C ILE A 126 -6.96 0.41 -2.32
N SER A 127 -6.82 -0.43 -3.34
CA SER A 127 -6.82 0.00 -4.74
C SER A 127 -8.13 0.67 -5.16
N MET A 128 -9.26 0.34 -4.52
CA MET A 128 -10.54 1.00 -4.75
C MET A 128 -10.70 2.32 -3.98
N ILE A 129 -9.91 2.53 -2.93
CA ILE A 129 -9.94 3.73 -2.09
C ILE A 129 -9.04 4.82 -2.68
N PHE A 130 -7.84 4.47 -3.16
CA PHE A 130 -6.86 5.46 -3.65
C PHE A 130 -7.38 6.42 -4.73
N PRO A 131 -8.17 5.99 -5.73
CA PRO A 131 -8.77 6.93 -6.69
C PRO A 131 -9.73 7.92 -6.05
N LYS A 132 -10.49 7.50 -5.03
CA LYS A 132 -11.41 8.38 -4.29
C LYS A 132 -10.64 9.40 -3.46
N VAL A 133 -9.54 8.97 -2.85
CA VAL A 133 -8.61 9.86 -2.13
C VAL A 133 -8.04 10.90 -3.10
N ALA A 134 -7.59 10.47 -4.28
CA ALA A 134 -7.07 11.38 -5.30
C ALA A 134 -8.11 12.43 -5.72
N ASP A 135 -9.38 12.03 -5.85
CA ASP A 135 -10.47 12.94 -6.12
C ASP A 135 -10.73 13.96 -5.00
N CYS A 136 -10.55 13.60 -3.72
CA CYS A 136 -10.60 14.56 -2.62
C CYS A 136 -9.50 15.62 -2.75
N PHE A 137 -8.26 15.22 -3.07
CA PHE A 137 -7.17 16.17 -3.30
C PHE A 137 -7.44 17.11 -4.47
N ARG A 138 -7.98 16.60 -5.58
CA ARG A 138 -8.36 17.41 -6.75
C ARG A 138 -9.41 18.46 -6.45
N LYS A 139 -10.39 18.10 -5.61
CA LYS A 139 -11.55 18.96 -5.28
C LYS A 139 -11.31 19.84 -4.06
N SER A 140 -10.21 19.64 -3.34
CA SER A 140 -9.93 20.37 -2.11
C SER A 140 -9.72 21.85 -2.39
N GLU A 141 -10.37 22.71 -1.59
CA GLU A 141 -10.21 24.17 -1.65
C GLU A 141 -8.97 24.65 -0.86
N LYS A 142 -8.22 23.72 -0.26
CA LYS A 142 -7.00 24.01 0.50
C LYS A 142 -5.88 24.50 -0.41
N LYS A 143 -5.53 25.77 -0.25
CA LYS A 143 -4.48 26.44 -1.03
C LYS A 143 -3.08 25.97 -0.66
N GLU A 144 -2.87 25.46 0.55
CA GLU A 144 -1.57 24.93 0.96
C GLU A 144 -1.13 23.72 0.11
N LEU A 145 -2.07 23.04 -0.55
CA LEU A 145 -1.77 21.94 -1.48
C LEU A 145 -1.22 22.43 -2.82
N ASP A 146 -1.37 23.71 -3.13
CA ASP A 146 -0.83 24.34 -4.35
C ASP A 146 0.62 24.83 -4.17
N ASN A 147 1.21 24.59 -3.00
CA ASN A 147 2.63 24.88 -2.74
C ASN A 147 3.52 23.81 -3.39
N TYR A 148 4.78 24.20 -3.64
CA TYR A 148 5.84 23.38 -4.23
C TYR A 148 6.76 22.75 -3.17
#